data_AF-A0A960YD30-F1
#
_entry.id   AF-A0A960YD30-F1
#
_cell.length_a   1.000
_cell.length_b   1.000
_cell.length_c   1.000
_cell.angle_alpha   90.00
_cell.angle_beta   90.00
_cell.angle_gamma   90.00
#
_symmetry.space_group_name_H-M   'P 1'
#
loop_
_entity.id
_entity.type
_entity.pdbx_description
1 polymer ?
#
loop_
_entity_poly.entity_id
_entity_poly.type
_entity_poly.pdbx_seq_one_letter_code
_entity_poly.pdbx_strand_id
1 'polypeptide(L)'
;MSVQNDFLAIFRADYAAYSKLAKSFLKNYSKLLDIYHTVFHWIPVEFFILLFLSVLLLIMFNSVSPFTRKVNLIFSVLFIAAGMAILNKITIGRFRAITIGKASLFLIIPIYFYYFLGVFSAFIARFVRKRKLGNPGSIERALFNLQMTYNEAMAQAHQLLSDGNYDAARLKEKIQYLKNASDGLLNSLEKSPGSSQDPNNP
;
A
#
# COMPACT_ATOMS: atom_id res chain seq x y z
N MET A 1 -76.36 30.65 -4.75
CA MET A 1 -74.95 30.84 -4.33
C MET A 1 -74.39 31.99 -5.16
N SER A 2 -73.73 32.97 -4.54
CA SER A 2 -73.24 34.15 -5.27
C SER A 2 -71.93 33.81 -5.98
N VAL A 3 -71.81 34.22 -7.24
CA VAL A 3 -70.62 34.04 -8.10
C VAL A 3 -69.32 34.52 -7.42
N GLN A 4 -69.42 35.53 -6.55
CA GLN A 4 -68.30 35.98 -5.72
C GLN A 4 -67.79 34.92 -4.73
N ASN A 5 -68.68 34.14 -4.11
CA ASN A 5 -68.29 33.11 -3.16
C ASN A 5 -67.61 31.93 -3.87
N ASP A 6 -68.08 31.57 -5.07
CA ASP A 6 -67.48 30.51 -5.89
C ASP A 6 -66.11 30.94 -6.44
N PHE A 7 -65.97 32.20 -6.89
CA PHE A 7 -64.68 32.77 -7.32
C PHE A 7 -63.66 32.80 -6.18
N LEU A 8 -64.06 33.24 -4.98
CA LEU A 8 -63.18 33.25 -3.81
C LEU A 8 -62.79 31.85 -3.34
N ALA A 9 -63.69 30.87 -3.48
CA ALA A 9 -63.39 29.47 -3.18
C ALA A 9 -62.35 28.90 -4.15
N ILE A 10 -62.51 29.13 -5.46
CA ILE A 10 -61.54 28.73 -6.48
C ILE A 10 -60.18 29.39 -6.23
N PHE A 11 -60.16 30.71 -6.00
CA PHE A 11 -58.91 31.43 -5.76
C PHE A 11 -58.17 30.94 -4.51
N ARG A 12 -58.89 30.62 -3.43
CA ARG A 12 -58.30 30.02 -2.21
C ARG A 12 -57.75 28.62 -2.48
N ALA A 13 -58.45 27.81 -3.27
CA ALA A 13 -57.99 26.48 -3.65
C ALA A 13 -56.70 26.54 -4.49
N ASP A 14 -56.64 27.45 -5.47
CA ASP A 14 -55.46 27.67 -6.30
C ASP A 14 -54.28 28.18 -5.48
N TYR A 15 -54.49 29.18 -4.61
CA TYR A 15 -53.44 29.67 -3.72
C TYR A 15 -52.91 28.56 -2.77
N ALA A 16 -53.80 27.72 -2.25
CA ALA A 16 -53.41 26.57 -1.43
C ALA A 16 -52.58 25.56 -2.25
N ALA A 17 -52.96 25.29 -3.51
CA ALA A 17 -52.19 24.44 -4.40
C ALA A 17 -50.80 25.02 -4.70
N TYR A 18 -50.70 26.31 -5.07
CA TYR A 18 -49.43 26.99 -5.32
C TYR A 18 -48.54 27.03 -4.09
N SER A 19 -49.08 27.34 -2.91
CA SER A 19 -48.30 27.38 -1.67
C SER A 19 -47.76 25.99 -1.29
N LYS A 20 -48.54 24.92 -1.51
CA LYS A 20 -48.10 23.53 -1.32
C LYS A 20 -46.99 23.16 -2.31
N LEU A 21 -47.13 23.57 -3.56
CA LEU A 21 -46.16 23.33 -4.62
C LEU A 21 -44.84 24.07 -4.34
N ALA A 22 -44.91 25.34 -3.95
CA ALA A 22 -43.76 26.15 -3.53
C ALA A 22 -43.06 25.57 -2.29
N LYS A 23 -43.81 25.16 -1.25
CA LYS A 23 -43.25 24.48 -0.07
C LYS A 23 -42.59 23.16 -0.44
N SER A 24 -43.17 22.39 -1.35
CA SER A 24 -42.57 21.14 -1.83
C SER A 24 -41.28 21.39 -2.61
N PHE A 25 -41.23 22.42 -3.45
CA PHE A 25 -40.01 22.83 -4.15
C PHE A 25 -38.92 23.27 -3.18
N LEU A 26 -39.24 24.13 -2.22
CA LEU A 26 -38.29 24.56 -1.18
C LEU A 26 -37.75 23.38 -0.37
N LYS A 27 -38.62 22.44 0.03
CA LYS A 27 -38.22 21.23 0.76
C LYS A 27 -37.33 20.31 -0.08
N ASN A 28 -37.57 20.21 -1.38
CA ASN A 28 -36.72 19.41 -2.27
C ASN A 28 -35.39 20.11 -2.54
N TYR A 29 -35.40 21.43 -2.69
CA TYR A 29 -34.19 22.23 -2.85
C TYR A 29 -33.29 22.17 -1.60
N SER A 30 -33.86 22.28 -0.40
CA SER A 30 -33.09 22.14 0.84
C SER A 30 -32.45 20.76 0.95
N LYS A 31 -33.17 19.69 0.58
CA LYS A 31 -32.59 18.33 0.52
C LYS A 31 -31.45 18.21 -0.48
N LEU A 32 -31.55 18.88 -1.64
CA LEU A 32 -30.45 18.89 -2.62
C LEU A 32 -29.23 19.62 -2.08
N LEU A 33 -29.42 20.73 -1.36
CA LEU A 33 -28.34 21.42 -0.67
C LEU A 33 -27.71 20.57 0.45
N ASP A 34 -28.51 19.81 1.20
CA ASP A 34 -27.99 18.90 2.23
C ASP A 34 -27.12 17.80 1.61
N ILE A 35 -27.53 17.24 0.47
CA ILE A 35 -26.73 16.26 -0.29
C ILE A 35 -25.45 16.92 -0.81
N TYR A 36 -25.55 18.13 -1.37
CA TYR A 36 -24.40 18.89 -1.83
C TYR A 36 -23.40 19.11 -0.69
N HIS A 37 -23.83 19.63 0.44
CA HIS A 37 -22.97 19.84 1.60
C HIS A 37 -22.35 18.54 2.11
N THR A 38 -23.11 17.44 2.13
CA THR A 38 -22.60 16.13 2.52
C THR A 38 -21.50 15.65 1.57
N VAL A 39 -21.73 15.70 0.25
CA VAL A 39 -20.75 15.22 -0.74
C VAL A 39 -19.48 16.08 -0.74
N PHE A 40 -19.61 17.40 -0.74
CA PHE A 40 -18.47 18.33 -0.76
C PHE A 40 -17.76 18.45 0.59
N HIS A 41 -18.34 17.94 1.68
CA HIS A 41 -17.63 17.76 2.94
C HIS A 41 -16.55 16.66 2.83
N TRP A 42 -16.83 15.58 2.12
CA TRP A 42 -15.92 14.45 1.94
C TRP A 42 -14.95 14.65 0.77
N ILE A 43 -15.44 15.23 -0.33
CA ILE A 43 -14.67 15.38 -1.56
C ILE A 43 -14.34 16.86 -1.76
N PRO A 44 -13.05 17.25 -1.70
CA PRO A 44 -12.66 18.65 -1.91
C PRO A 44 -13.05 19.10 -3.32
N VAL A 45 -13.53 20.32 -3.49
CA VAL A 45 -13.91 20.87 -4.83
C VAL A 45 -12.75 20.77 -5.82
N GLU A 46 -11.52 20.89 -5.32
CA GLU A 46 -10.29 20.73 -6.09
C GLU A 46 -10.23 19.38 -6.82
N PHE A 47 -10.84 18.32 -6.27
CA PHE A 47 -10.93 17.01 -6.91
C PHE A 47 -11.58 17.07 -8.28
N PHE A 48 -12.68 17.80 -8.43
CA PHE A 48 -13.43 17.85 -9.69
C PHE A 48 -12.66 18.60 -10.77
N ILE A 49 -11.99 19.68 -10.39
CA ILE A 49 -11.15 20.45 -11.32
C ILE A 49 -9.94 19.59 -11.71
N LEU A 50 -9.31 18.92 -10.75
CA LEU A 50 -8.18 18.03 -10.98
C LEU A 50 -8.57 16.86 -11.89
N LEU A 51 -9.72 16.25 -11.65
CA LEU A 51 -10.29 15.17 -12.47
C LEU A 51 -10.49 15.63 -13.91
N PHE A 52 -11.20 16.73 -14.11
CA PHE A 52 -11.52 17.24 -15.44
C PHE A 52 -10.25 17.56 -16.24
N LEU A 53 -9.33 18.33 -15.65
CA LEU A 53 -8.09 18.73 -16.32
C LEU A 53 -7.16 17.53 -16.55
N SER A 54 -7.12 16.59 -15.62
CA SER A 54 -6.30 15.39 -15.76
C SER A 54 -6.81 14.47 -16.87
N VAL A 55 -8.13 14.32 -17.04
CA VAL A 55 -8.72 13.59 -18.17
C VAL A 55 -8.37 14.26 -19.49
N LEU A 56 -8.46 15.59 -19.57
CA LEU A 56 -8.10 16.34 -20.77
C LEU A 56 -6.62 16.10 -21.15
N LEU A 57 -5.73 16.20 -20.15
CA LEU A 57 -4.30 15.98 -20.34
C LEU A 57 -3.97 14.51 -20.66
N LEU A 58 -4.72 13.56 -20.10
CA LEU A 58 -4.57 12.14 -20.37
C LEU A 58 -4.85 11.82 -21.84
N ILE A 59 -5.88 12.45 -22.42
CA ILE A 59 -6.19 12.30 -23.85
C ILE A 59 -5.00 12.79 -24.69
N MET A 60 -4.40 13.93 -24.32
CA MET A 60 -3.23 14.47 -25.02
C MET A 60 -2.01 13.54 -24.86
N PHE A 61 -1.71 13.09 -23.64
CA PHE A 61 -0.57 12.19 -23.40
C PHE A 61 -0.73 10.84 -24.09
N ASN A 62 -1.93 10.25 -24.09
CA ASN A 62 -2.20 9.02 -24.82
C ASN A 62 -2.07 9.19 -26.34
N SER A 63 -2.22 10.40 -26.87
CA SER A 63 -2.03 10.70 -28.29
C SER A 63 -0.55 10.85 -28.68
N VAL A 64 0.32 11.28 -27.75
CA VAL A 64 1.73 11.57 -28.02
C VAL A 64 2.64 10.40 -27.64
N SER A 65 2.30 9.66 -26.58
CA SER A 65 3.10 8.55 -26.09
C SER A 65 2.25 7.35 -25.70
N PRO A 66 2.47 6.17 -26.30
CA PRO A 66 1.77 4.94 -25.98
C PRO A 66 2.34 4.27 -24.72
N PHE A 67 2.82 5.03 -23.73
CA PHE A 67 2.94 4.48 -22.38
C PHE A 67 1.56 3.95 -21.94
N THR A 68 1.53 2.89 -21.13
CA THR A 68 0.28 2.32 -20.63
C THR A 68 -0.64 3.43 -20.09
N ARG A 69 -1.90 3.49 -20.55
CA ARG A 69 -2.91 4.53 -20.20
C ARG A 69 -2.95 4.84 -18.70
N LYS A 70 -2.69 3.82 -17.89
CA LYS A 70 -2.54 3.92 -16.44
C LYS A 70 -1.41 4.89 -16.04
N VAL A 71 -0.18 4.64 -16.48
CA VAL A 71 0.97 5.50 -16.15
C VAL A 71 0.75 6.95 -16.59
N ASN A 72 0.17 7.14 -17.78
CA ASN A 72 -0.17 8.49 -18.27
C ASN A 72 -1.14 9.22 -17.35
N LEU A 73 -2.12 8.54 -16.76
CA LEU A 73 -3.03 9.16 -15.79
C LEU A 73 -2.30 9.65 -14.55
N ILE A 74 -1.36 8.87 -14.00
CA ILE A 74 -0.59 9.30 -12.82
C ILE A 74 0.18 10.58 -13.14
N PHE A 75 0.84 10.62 -14.30
CA PHE A 75 1.56 11.82 -14.75
C PHE A 75 0.63 13.00 -14.98
N SER A 76 -0.53 12.79 -15.60
CA SER A 76 -1.53 13.84 -15.80
C SER A 76 -2.01 14.41 -14.46
N VAL A 77 -2.34 13.55 -13.49
CA VAL A 77 -2.75 13.98 -12.15
C VAL A 77 -1.63 14.75 -11.45
N LEU A 78 -0.39 14.26 -11.48
CA LEU A 78 0.75 14.92 -10.84
C LEU A 78 1.04 16.28 -11.48
N PHE A 79 1.01 16.35 -12.80
CA PHE A 79 1.31 17.56 -13.56
C PHE A 79 0.28 18.66 -13.26
N ILE A 80 -1.01 18.31 -13.31
CA ILE A 80 -2.09 19.24 -12.96
C ILE A 80 -2.02 19.63 -11.48
N ALA A 81 -1.73 18.70 -10.57
CA ALA A 81 -1.59 19.00 -9.15
C ALA A 81 -0.44 19.99 -8.86
N ALA A 82 0.71 19.81 -9.50
CA ALA A 82 1.84 20.73 -9.40
C ALA A 82 1.48 22.11 -9.97
N GLY A 83 0.85 22.15 -11.15
CA GLY A 83 0.37 23.38 -11.77
C GLY A 83 -0.62 24.12 -10.87
N MET A 84 -1.59 23.42 -10.28
CA MET A 84 -2.55 24.01 -9.34
C MET A 84 -1.87 24.53 -8.06
N ALA A 85 -0.87 23.83 -7.53
CA ALA A 85 -0.16 24.28 -6.34
C ALA A 85 0.60 25.59 -6.59
N ILE A 86 1.23 25.69 -7.77
CA ILE A 86 1.92 26.90 -8.23
C ILE A 86 0.92 28.04 -8.46
N LEU A 87 -0.17 27.78 -9.20
CA LEU A 87 -1.21 28.79 -9.47
C LEU A 87 -1.87 29.29 -8.18
N ASN A 88 -2.19 28.41 -7.23
CA ASN A 88 -2.74 28.83 -5.94
C ASN A 88 -1.77 29.74 -5.16
N LYS A 89 -0.47 29.44 -5.22
CA LYS A 89 0.56 30.30 -4.61
C LYS A 89 0.57 31.69 -5.24
N ILE A 90 0.48 31.76 -6.57
CA ILE A 90 0.55 33.03 -7.32
C ILE A 90 -0.73 33.85 -7.13
N THR A 91 -1.91 33.22 -7.23
CA THR A 91 -3.20 33.94 -7.22
C THR A 91 -3.69 34.26 -5.80
N ILE A 92 -3.52 33.33 -4.85
CA ILE A 92 -4.11 33.41 -3.51
C ILE A 92 -3.04 33.68 -2.44
N GLY A 93 -1.75 33.63 -2.80
CA GLY A 93 -0.64 33.80 -1.86
C GLY A 93 -0.48 32.65 -0.86
N ARG A 94 -1.25 31.55 -1.01
CA ARG A 94 -1.25 30.41 -0.08
C ARG A 94 -0.88 29.12 -0.78
N PHE A 95 0.01 28.35 -0.15
CA PHE A 95 0.40 27.04 -0.67
C PHE A 95 -0.60 25.97 -0.21
N ARG A 96 -1.60 25.67 -1.05
CA ARG A 96 -2.65 24.67 -0.75
C ARG A 96 -2.25 23.23 -1.11
N ALA A 97 -0.97 22.87 -0.95
CA ALA A 97 -0.46 21.58 -1.37
C ALA A 97 -1.09 20.39 -0.65
N ILE A 98 -1.50 20.55 0.62
CA ILE A 98 -2.15 19.46 1.38
C ILE A 98 -3.53 19.16 0.79
N THR A 99 -4.34 20.18 0.50
CA THR A 99 -5.68 20.01 -0.09
C THR A 99 -5.59 19.38 -1.49
N ILE A 100 -4.67 19.89 -2.31
CA ILE A 100 -4.43 19.37 -3.66
C ILE A 100 -3.89 17.94 -3.58
N GLY A 101 -2.96 17.65 -2.66
CA GLY A 101 -2.42 16.32 -2.45
C GLY A 101 -3.48 15.30 -2.02
N LYS A 102 -4.40 15.69 -1.12
CA LYS A 102 -5.56 14.87 -0.74
C LYS A 102 -6.47 14.60 -1.96
N ALA A 103 -6.75 15.61 -2.76
CA ALA A 103 -7.55 15.46 -3.98
C ALA A 103 -6.90 14.49 -4.98
N SER A 104 -5.58 14.61 -5.20
CA SER A 104 -4.81 13.72 -6.07
C SER A 104 -4.83 12.27 -5.57
N LEU A 105 -4.65 12.06 -4.26
CA LEU A 105 -4.72 10.72 -3.67
C LEU A 105 -6.13 10.13 -3.81
N PHE A 106 -7.17 10.92 -3.56
CA PHE A 106 -8.56 10.47 -3.71
C PHE A 106 -8.89 10.00 -5.14
N LEU A 107 -8.22 10.60 -6.14
CA LEU A 107 -8.35 10.21 -7.54
C LEU A 107 -7.53 8.95 -7.87
N ILE A 108 -6.28 8.86 -7.42
CA ILE A 108 -5.36 7.77 -7.77
C ILE A 108 -5.69 6.47 -7.01
N ILE A 109 -5.96 6.55 -5.71
CA ILE A 109 -6.15 5.38 -4.84
C ILE A 109 -7.18 4.38 -5.40
N PRO A 110 -8.43 4.75 -5.74
CA PRO A 110 -9.41 3.78 -6.21
C PRO A 110 -9.01 3.12 -7.55
N ILE A 111 -8.27 3.83 -8.39
CA ILE A 111 -7.82 3.33 -9.70
C ILE A 111 -6.66 2.34 -9.57
N TYR A 112 -5.79 2.55 -8.58
CA TYR A 112 -4.57 1.75 -8.37
C TYR A 112 -4.64 0.83 -7.16
N PHE A 113 -5.80 0.71 -6.52
CA PHE A 113 -5.96 0.00 -5.25
C PHE A 113 -5.34 -1.40 -5.27
N TYR A 114 -5.71 -2.22 -6.26
CA TYR A 114 -5.18 -3.58 -6.42
C TYR A 114 -3.68 -3.62 -6.69
N TYR A 115 -3.16 -2.66 -7.45
CA TYR A 115 -1.72 -2.56 -7.71
C TYR A 115 -0.95 -2.24 -6.43
N PHE A 116 -1.43 -1.25 -5.66
CA PHE A 116 -0.84 -0.92 -4.36
C PHE A 116 -0.91 -2.09 -3.37
N LEU A 117 -2.02 -2.83 -3.34
CA LEU A 117 -2.17 -4.00 -2.49
C LEU A 117 -1.13 -5.09 -2.81
N GLY A 118 -0.89 -5.34 -4.09
CA GLY A 118 0.14 -6.28 -4.54
C GLY A 118 1.55 -5.84 -4.13
N VAL A 119 1.92 -4.58 -4.41
CA VAL A 119 3.24 -4.04 -4.01
C VAL A 119 3.42 -4.09 -2.49
N PHE A 120 2.39 -3.73 -1.73
CA PHE A 120 2.41 -3.73 -0.28
C PHE A 120 2.56 -5.16 0.28
N SER A 121 1.84 -6.14 -0.25
CA SER A 121 1.99 -7.55 0.12
C SER A 121 3.39 -8.09 -0.17
N ALA A 122 3.99 -7.73 -1.32
CA ALA A 122 5.33 -8.13 -1.68
C ALA A 122 6.39 -7.49 -0.77
N PHE A 123 6.18 -6.24 -0.39
CA PHE A 123 7.01 -5.53 0.58
C PHE A 123 6.96 -6.20 1.95
N ILE A 124 5.76 -6.52 2.45
CA ILE A 124 5.57 -7.25 3.71
C ILE A 124 6.23 -8.63 3.62
N ALA A 125 6.01 -9.38 2.54
CA ALA A 125 6.60 -10.70 2.36
C ALA A 125 8.14 -10.64 2.37
N ARG A 126 8.74 -9.63 1.72
CA ARG A 126 10.19 -9.38 1.79
C ARG A 126 10.65 -9.03 3.20
N PHE A 127 9.92 -8.18 3.91
CA PHE A 127 10.26 -7.78 5.27
C PHE A 127 10.19 -8.97 6.24
N VAL A 128 9.14 -9.79 6.13
CA VAL A 128 8.98 -11.03 6.90
C VAL A 128 10.08 -12.02 6.54
N ARG A 129 10.41 -12.22 5.25
CA ARG A 129 11.54 -13.09 4.85
C ARG A 129 12.87 -12.62 5.43
N LYS A 130 13.15 -11.32 5.44
CA LYS A 130 14.35 -10.76 6.07
C LYS A 130 14.41 -10.98 7.59
N ARG A 131 13.25 -11.03 8.26
CA ARG A 131 13.17 -11.38 9.69
C ARG A 131 13.23 -12.88 9.94
N LYS A 132 12.74 -13.71 9.01
CA LYS A 132 12.77 -15.17 9.09
C LYS A 132 14.13 -15.76 8.75
N LEU A 133 14.86 -15.21 7.80
CA LEU A 133 16.25 -15.62 7.58
C LEU A 133 17.04 -15.14 8.80
N GLY A 134 17.53 -16.08 9.63
CA GLY A 134 18.44 -15.77 10.73
C GLY A 134 19.60 -14.90 10.23
N ASN A 135 20.23 -14.12 11.12
CA ASN A 135 21.25 -13.14 10.76
C ASN A 135 22.21 -13.73 9.70
N PRO A 136 22.30 -13.15 8.48
CA PRO A 136 23.13 -13.74 7.42
C PRO A 136 24.58 -13.94 7.87
N GLY A 137 25.09 -13.08 8.75
CA GLY A 137 26.42 -13.22 9.35
C GLY A 137 26.57 -14.40 10.33
N SER A 138 25.49 -14.92 10.93
CA SER A 138 25.58 -16.14 11.75
C SER A 138 25.63 -17.41 10.90
N ILE A 139 24.93 -17.44 9.76
CA ILE A 139 24.99 -18.55 8.81
C ILE A 139 26.37 -18.61 8.16
N GLU A 140 26.91 -17.46 7.75
CA GLU A 140 28.24 -17.36 7.14
C GLU A 140 29.34 -17.84 8.11
N ARG A 141 29.27 -17.45 9.38
CA ARG A 141 30.18 -17.95 10.44
C ARG A 141 30.05 -19.45 10.67
N ALA A 142 28.83 -19.98 10.64
CA ALA A 142 28.60 -21.41 10.81
C ALA A 142 29.15 -22.23 9.63
N LEU A 143 28.98 -21.74 8.39
CA LEU A 143 29.59 -22.34 7.20
C LEU A 143 31.12 -22.28 7.25
N PHE A 144 31.69 -21.14 7.64
CA PHE A 144 33.13 -20.97 7.79
C PHE A 144 33.71 -21.94 8.83
N ASN A 145 33.05 -22.08 9.98
CA ASN A 145 33.45 -23.03 11.00
C ASN A 145 33.41 -24.48 10.49
N LEU A 146 32.36 -24.87 9.76
CA LEU A 146 32.24 -26.20 9.17
C LEU A 146 33.40 -26.49 8.20
N GLN A 147 33.72 -25.52 7.33
CA GLN A 147 34.82 -25.63 6.38
C GLN A 147 36.18 -25.77 7.10
N MET A 148 36.41 -24.99 8.15
CA MET A 148 37.63 -25.06 8.94
C MET A 148 37.76 -26.42 9.65
N THR A 149 36.69 -26.90 10.30
CA THR A 149 36.69 -28.21 10.97
C THR A 149 36.89 -29.36 9.99
N TYR A 150 36.35 -29.26 8.77
CA TYR A 150 36.58 -30.26 7.71
C TYR A 150 38.05 -30.32 7.29
N ASN A 151 38.65 -29.15 7.03
CA ASN A 151 40.06 -29.07 6.62
C ASN A 151 40.99 -29.61 7.73
N GLU A 152 40.71 -29.29 8.99
CA GLU A 152 41.48 -29.81 10.13
C GLU A 152 41.34 -31.34 10.27
N ALA A 153 40.12 -31.87 10.16
CA ALA A 153 39.88 -33.31 10.21
C ALA A 153 40.60 -34.04 9.08
N MET A 154 40.62 -33.46 7.87
CA MET A 154 41.27 -34.07 6.71
C MET A 154 42.80 -34.01 6.77
N ALA A 155 43.36 -32.89 7.24
CA ALA A 155 44.80 -32.76 7.46
C ALA A 155 45.31 -33.79 8.48
N GLN A 156 44.57 -33.98 9.58
CA GLN A 156 44.92 -34.97 10.60
C GLN A 156 44.71 -36.40 10.14
N ALA A 157 43.64 -36.68 9.38
CA ALA A 157 43.45 -37.99 8.77
C ALA A 157 44.63 -38.36 7.85
N HIS A 158 45.11 -37.41 7.04
CA HIS A 158 46.29 -37.62 6.20
C HIS A 158 47.57 -37.84 7.01
N GLN A 159 47.79 -37.08 8.08
CA GLN A 159 48.94 -37.30 8.98
C GLN A 159 48.90 -38.69 9.63
N LEU A 160 47.76 -39.09 10.19
CA LEU A 160 47.56 -40.39 10.84
C LEU A 160 47.71 -41.58 9.87
N LEU A 161 47.33 -41.39 8.60
CA LEU A 161 47.48 -42.40 7.55
C LEU A 161 48.91 -42.44 6.98
N SER A 162 49.62 -41.31 6.95
CA SER A 162 50.98 -41.21 6.38
C SER A 162 52.06 -41.66 7.36
N ASP A 163 51.89 -41.45 8.67
CA ASP A 163 52.88 -41.83 9.69
C ASP A 163 52.83 -43.33 10.07
N GLY A 164 51.91 -44.11 9.48
CA GLY A 164 51.75 -45.54 9.76
C GLY A 164 51.23 -45.87 11.17
N ASN A 165 51.03 -44.87 12.03
CA ASN A 165 50.54 -45.00 13.39
C ASN A 165 49.05 -44.63 13.44
N TYR A 166 48.22 -45.52 12.91
CA TYR A 166 46.77 -45.33 12.83
C TYR A 166 46.13 -45.34 14.21
N ASP A 167 45.79 -44.15 14.73
CA ASP A 167 45.02 -43.99 15.96
C ASP A 167 43.53 -43.74 15.62
N ALA A 168 42.76 -44.83 15.65
CA ALA A 168 41.32 -44.81 15.39
C ALA A 168 40.54 -43.92 16.36
N ALA A 169 41.01 -43.75 17.60
CA ALA A 169 40.32 -42.95 18.61
C ALA A 169 40.43 -41.46 18.29
N ARG A 170 41.63 -40.99 17.91
CA ARG A 170 41.86 -39.60 17.46
C ARG A 170 41.07 -39.25 16.20
N LEU A 171 41.04 -40.16 15.23
CA LEU A 171 40.27 -39.94 13.99
C LEU A 171 38.76 -39.86 14.29
N LYS A 172 38.25 -40.73 15.16
CA LYS A 172 36.85 -40.72 15.60
C LYS A 172 36.47 -39.41 16.31
N GLU A 173 37.34 -38.90 17.17
CA GLU A 173 37.13 -37.61 17.86
C GLU A 173 36.96 -36.46 16.86
N LYS A 174 37.80 -36.39 15.82
CA LYS A 174 37.71 -35.33 14.80
C LYS A 174 36.49 -35.45 13.90
N ILE A 175 36.10 -36.66 13.54
CA ILE A 175 34.82 -36.91 12.83
C ILE A 175 33.63 -36.49 13.71
N GLN A 176 33.71 -36.71 15.03
CA GLN A 176 32.68 -36.26 15.98
C GLN A 176 32.59 -34.72 16.02
N TYR A 177 33.72 -34.00 16.02
CA TYR A 177 33.74 -32.54 15.95
C TYR A 177 33.12 -32.01 14.66
N LEU A 178 33.42 -32.63 13.52
CA LEU A 178 32.83 -32.26 12.23
C LEU A 178 31.30 -32.48 12.22
N LYS A 179 30.84 -33.59 12.80
CA LYS A 179 29.41 -33.88 12.97
C LYS A 179 28.72 -32.80 13.82
N ASN A 180 29.31 -32.43 14.95
CA ASN A 180 28.76 -31.39 15.82
C ASN A 180 28.69 -30.02 15.13
N ALA A 181 29.68 -29.66 14.31
CA ALA A 181 29.66 -28.44 13.51
C ALA A 181 28.54 -28.47 12.44
N SER A 182 28.33 -29.61 11.80
CA SER A 182 27.24 -29.83 10.84
C SER A 182 25.86 -29.71 11.50
N ASP A 183 25.67 -30.36 12.65
CA ASP A 183 24.43 -30.31 13.42
C ASP A 183 24.15 -28.86 13.90
N GLY A 184 25.18 -28.11 14.29
CA GLY A 184 25.08 -26.69 14.64
C GLY A 184 24.60 -25.79 13.49
N LEU A 185 25.04 -26.08 12.26
CA LEU A 185 24.59 -25.37 11.06
C LEU A 185 23.12 -25.70 10.73
N LEU A 186 22.74 -26.98 10.77
CA LEU A 186 21.37 -27.45 10.58
C LEU A 186 20.41 -26.78 11.58
N ASN A 187 20.76 -26.80 12.86
CA ASN A 187 19.98 -26.14 13.91
C ASN A 187 19.86 -24.62 13.70
N SER A 188 20.89 -23.97 13.15
CA SER A 188 20.85 -22.52 12.84
C SER A 188 19.94 -22.19 11.66
N LEU A 189 19.71 -23.15 10.76
CA LEU A 189 18.77 -23.03 9.64
C LEU A 189 17.33 -23.33 10.06
N GLU A 190 17.14 -24.29 10.97
CA GLU A 190 15.83 -24.63 11.54
C GLU A 190 15.31 -23.57 12.52
N LYS A 191 16.19 -22.96 13.33
CA LYS A 191 15.83 -21.90 14.31
C LYS A 191 15.54 -20.53 13.67
N SER A 192 15.26 -20.50 12.37
CA SER A 192 14.52 -19.42 11.71
C SER A 192 13.23 -19.14 12.51
N PRO A 193 12.89 -17.88 12.87
CA PRO A 193 11.79 -17.53 13.80
C PRO A 193 10.39 -17.73 13.20
N GLY A 194 10.10 -18.95 12.77
CA GLY A 194 8.76 -19.50 12.52
C GLY A 194 8.42 -20.66 13.47
N SER A 195 9.35 -21.16 14.28
CA SER A 195 9.13 -22.23 15.25
C SER A 195 9.18 -21.74 16.71
N SER A 196 8.53 -20.60 16.99
CA SER A 196 8.05 -20.35 18.35
C SER A 196 6.81 -21.21 18.51
N GLN A 197 6.99 -22.44 18.99
CA GLN A 197 5.92 -23.16 19.69
C GLN A 197 5.34 -22.21 20.72
N ASP A 198 4.05 -21.93 20.57
CA ASP A 198 3.21 -21.32 21.58
C ASP A 198 3.29 -22.20 22.85
N PRO A 199 3.77 -21.69 24.00
CA PRO A 199 3.80 -22.46 25.23
C PRO A 199 2.41 -22.74 25.83
N ASN A 200 1.32 -22.24 25.22
CA ASN A 200 -0.02 -22.27 25.79
C ASN A 200 -1.09 -22.92 24.89
N ASN A 201 -0.77 -24.05 24.24
CA ASN A 201 -1.82 -24.90 23.70
C ASN A 201 -1.61 -26.36 24.13
N PRO A 202 -2.43 -26.90 25.05
CA PRO A 202 -2.33 -28.30 25.52
C PRO A 202 -2.61 -29.32 24.41
#